data_AF-A0A831WWZ0-F1
#
_entry.id   AF-A0A831WWZ0-F1
#
_cell.length_a   1.000
_cell.length_b   1.000
_cell.length_c   1.000
_cell.angle_alpha   90.00
_cell.angle_beta   90.00
_cell.angle_gamma   90.00
#
_symmetry.space_group_name_H-M   'P 1'
#
loop_
_entity.id
_entity.type
_entity.pdbx_description
1 polymer ?
#
loop_
_entity_poly.entity_id
_entity_poly.type
_entity_poly.pdbx_seq_one_letter_code
_entity_poly.pdbx_strand_id
1 'polypeptide(L)'
;MNTISMNTVQKMFETVLRTYNEDYYALLKRAGAGDYNCLTTSFRILKDVYDLIEMMKSIFQVQPIEEYYSLNFDQDLSLLDNFLLTKDEIINIKGFLRYVRAAYDLEFHQVLLRPMPARCPTYRGKPDDEPELMDEGQVKGGRNT
;
A
#
# COMPACT_ATOMS: atom_id res chain seq x y z
N MET A 1 37.58 -11.54 1.64
CA MET A 1 36.27 -11.09 1.12
C MET A 1 35.41 -12.33 0.93
N ASN A 2 34.30 -12.45 1.65
CA ASN A 2 33.39 -13.59 1.45
C ASN A 2 32.56 -13.34 0.19
N THR A 3 32.76 -14.16 -0.83
CA THR A 3 31.95 -14.12 -2.05
C THR A 3 30.60 -14.78 -1.74
N ILE A 4 29.52 -14.00 -1.75
CA ILE A 4 28.16 -14.55 -1.66
C ILE A 4 27.86 -15.27 -2.97
N SER A 5 27.39 -16.52 -2.90
CA SER A 5 27.04 -17.28 -4.10
C SER A 5 25.78 -16.73 -4.76
N MET A 6 25.68 -16.78 -6.09
CA MET A 6 24.47 -16.34 -6.80
C MET A 6 23.22 -17.15 -6.40
N ASN A 7 23.39 -18.43 -6.03
CA ASN A 7 22.29 -19.24 -5.50
C ASN A 7 21.77 -18.65 -4.17
N THR A 8 22.66 -18.15 -3.31
CA THR A 8 22.28 -17.50 -2.06
C THR A 8 21.50 -16.20 -2.32
N VAL A 9 21.96 -15.38 -3.27
CA VAL A 9 21.28 -14.12 -3.64
C VAL A 9 19.90 -14.41 -4.22
N GLN A 10 19.78 -15.39 -5.11
CA GLN A 10 18.49 -15.81 -5.66
C GLN A 10 17.51 -16.28 -4.57
N LYS A 11 17.97 -17.09 -3.62
CA LYS A 11 17.13 -17.52 -2.48
C LYS A 11 16.69 -16.36 -1.59
N MET A 12 17.59 -15.41 -1.31
CA MET A 12 17.24 -14.21 -0.55
C MET A 12 16.19 -13.37 -1.28
N PHE A 13 16.35 -13.20 -2.60
CA PHE A 13 15.39 -12.51 -3.44
C PHE A 13 14.01 -13.17 -3.40
N GLU A 14 13.94 -14.49 -3.54
CA GLU A 14 12.69 -15.26 -3.45
C GLU A 14 12.02 -15.15 -2.08
N THR A 15 12.80 -15.10 -1.00
CA THR A 15 12.26 -14.85 0.34
C THR A 15 11.64 -13.47 0.44
N VAL A 16 12.32 -12.41 -0.03
CA VAL A 16 11.80 -11.03 0.00
C VAL A 16 10.53 -10.93 -0.84
N LEU A 17 10.51 -11.53 -2.03
CA LEU A 17 9.36 -11.49 -2.93
C LEU A 17 8.13 -12.19 -2.34
N ARG A 18 8.31 -13.36 -1.71
CA ARG A 18 7.21 -14.07 -1.04
C ARG A 18 6.65 -13.26 0.12
N THR A 19 7.51 -12.70 0.97
CA THR A 19 7.07 -11.83 2.08
C THR A 19 6.32 -10.61 1.57
N TYR A 20 6.79 -9.98 0.49
CA TYR A 20 6.08 -8.89 -0.17
C TYR A 20 4.67 -9.29 -0.62
N ASN A 21 4.52 -10.44 -1.28
CA ASN A 21 3.21 -10.92 -1.74
C ASN A 21 2.26 -11.24 -0.58
N GLU A 22 2.77 -11.85 0.50
CA GLU A 22 2.01 -12.13 1.72
C GLU A 22 1.55 -10.84 2.40
N ASP A 23 2.45 -9.87 2.55
CA ASP A 23 2.13 -8.56 3.14
C ASP A 23 1.14 -7.78 2.27
N TYR A 24 1.31 -7.79 0.95
CA TYR A 24 0.37 -7.18 0.00
C TYR A 24 -1.04 -7.73 0.20
N TYR A 25 -1.17 -9.06 0.23
CA TYR A 25 -2.46 -9.70 0.45
C TYR A 25 -3.04 -9.39 1.84
N ALA A 26 -2.21 -9.36 2.89
CA ALA A 26 -2.65 -9.00 4.23
C ALA A 26 -3.21 -7.56 4.28
N LEU A 27 -2.56 -6.61 3.57
CA LEU A 27 -3.07 -5.25 3.46
C LEU A 27 -4.38 -5.18 2.66
N LEU A 28 -4.52 -5.96 1.58
CA LEU A 28 -5.79 -6.08 0.87
C LEU A 28 -6.90 -6.63 1.77
N LYS A 29 -6.61 -7.64 2.61
CA LYS A 29 -7.59 -8.20 3.55
C LYS A 29 -8.00 -7.19 4.61
N ARG A 30 -7.09 -6.37 5.11
CA ARG A 30 -7.42 -5.26 6.02
C ARG A 30 -8.31 -4.22 5.34
N ALA A 31 -7.98 -3.82 4.13
CA ALA A 31 -8.82 -2.94 3.32
C ALA A 31 -10.20 -3.57 3.07
N GLY A 32 -10.25 -4.86 2.75
CA GLY A 32 -11.46 -5.65 2.52
C GLY A 32 -12.34 -5.76 3.77
N ALA A 33 -11.76 -5.74 4.97
CA ALA A 33 -12.50 -5.66 6.22
C ALA A 33 -13.00 -4.24 6.57
N GLY A 34 -12.71 -3.24 5.73
CA GLY A 34 -13.04 -1.84 6.00
C GLY A 34 -12.10 -1.14 6.99
N ASP A 35 -10.99 -1.78 7.39
CA ASP A 35 -10.00 -1.17 8.29
C ASP A 35 -8.97 -0.37 7.48
N TYR A 36 -9.26 0.92 7.30
CA TYR A 36 -8.37 1.83 6.55
C TYR A 36 -7.35 2.53 7.45
N ASN A 37 -7.37 2.27 8.76
CA ASN A 37 -6.49 2.98 9.70
C ASN A 37 -5.02 2.67 9.41
N CYS A 38 -4.24 3.73 9.23
CA CYS A 38 -2.83 3.65 8.86
C CYS A 38 -2.54 2.86 7.56
N LEU A 39 -3.56 2.52 6.77
CA LEU A 39 -3.41 1.56 5.68
C LEU A 39 -2.54 2.13 4.55
N THR A 40 -2.68 3.42 4.23
CA THR A 40 -1.76 4.11 3.30
C THR A 40 -0.32 4.07 3.79
N THR A 41 -0.08 4.19 5.11
CA THR A 41 1.26 4.07 5.70
C THR A 41 1.81 2.65 5.52
N SER A 42 1.00 1.63 5.79
CA SER A 42 1.40 0.24 5.58
C SER A 42 1.76 -0.05 4.13
N PHE A 43 0.98 0.46 3.16
CA PHE A 43 1.30 0.31 1.75
C PHE A 43 2.56 1.07 1.32
N ARG A 44 2.93 2.15 2.01
CA ARG A 44 4.21 2.84 1.76
C ARG A 44 5.40 2.01 2.21
N ILE A 45 5.32 1.40 3.39
CA ILE A 45 6.36 0.45 3.84
C ILE A 45 6.48 -0.69 2.84
N LEU A 46 5.35 -1.21 2.37
CA LEU A 46 5.33 -2.24 1.34
C LEU A 46 5.94 -1.77 0.01
N LYS A 47 5.79 -0.48 -0.33
CA LYS A 47 6.45 0.12 -1.49
C LYS A 47 7.97 0.15 -1.35
N ASP A 48 8.50 0.40 -0.16
CA ASP A 48 9.96 0.35 0.06
C ASP A 48 10.50 -1.07 -0.21
N VAL A 49 9.71 -2.10 0.12
CA VAL A 49 10.04 -3.51 -0.21
C VAL A 49 9.93 -3.77 -1.71
N TYR A 50 8.90 -3.24 -2.39
CA TYR A 50 8.79 -3.31 -3.85
C TYR A 50 10.01 -2.67 -4.55
N ASP A 51 10.41 -1.48 -4.12
CA ASP A 51 11.57 -0.78 -4.69
C ASP A 51 12.87 -1.56 -4.42
N LEU A 52 12.98 -2.23 -3.28
CA LEU A 52 14.08 -3.14 -2.98
C LEU A 52 14.09 -4.35 -3.94
N ILE A 53 12.93 -4.96 -4.23
CA ILE A 53 12.80 -6.06 -5.19
C ILE A 53 13.29 -5.62 -6.58
N GLU A 54 12.85 -4.45 -7.05
CA GLU A 54 13.29 -3.90 -8.34
C GLU A 54 14.79 -3.62 -8.37
N MET A 55 15.33 -3.08 -7.27
CA MET A 55 16.76 -2.86 -7.12
C MET A 55 17.56 -4.17 -7.15
N MET A 56 17.08 -5.21 -6.46
CA MET A 56 17.74 -6.52 -6.43
C MET A 56 17.76 -7.16 -7.82
N LYS A 57 16.65 -7.10 -8.57
CA LYS A 57 16.57 -7.56 -9.96
C LYS A 57 17.60 -6.85 -10.84
N SER A 58 17.71 -5.52 -10.70
CA SER A 58 18.64 -4.71 -11.51
C SER A 58 20.11 -4.99 -11.17
N ILE A 59 20.46 -5.02 -9.89
CA ILE A 59 21.86 -5.14 -9.43
C ILE A 59 22.37 -6.57 -9.59
N PHE A 60 21.59 -7.56 -9.17
CA PHE A 60 22.02 -8.95 -9.09
C PHE A 60 21.57 -9.79 -10.28
N GLN A 61 20.79 -9.22 -11.21
CA GLN A 61 20.24 -9.90 -12.39
C GLN A 61 19.42 -11.16 -12.04
N VAL A 62 18.86 -11.19 -10.82
CA VAL A 62 17.95 -12.25 -10.37
C VAL A 62 16.60 -12.09 -11.06
N GLN A 63 15.93 -13.21 -11.29
CA GLN A 63 14.60 -13.23 -11.89
C GLN A 63 13.61 -13.89 -10.93
N PRO A 64 12.39 -13.36 -10.84
CA PRO A 64 11.34 -13.95 -10.03
C PRO A 64 10.87 -15.28 -10.65
N ILE A 65 10.75 -16.31 -9.81
CA ILE A 65 10.07 -17.57 -10.17
C ILE A 65 8.55 -17.36 -10.14
N GLU A 66 8.07 -16.53 -9.23
CA GLU A 66 6.66 -16.21 -9.04
C GLU A 66 6.40 -14.73 -9.35
N GLU A 67 5.29 -14.42 -10.00
CA GLU A 67 4.87 -13.03 -10.19
C GLU A 67 4.61 -12.36 -8.82
N TYR A 68 4.86 -11.06 -8.76
CA TYR A 68 4.61 -10.25 -7.57
C TYR A 68 3.72 -9.07 -7.95
N TYR A 69 2.83 -8.71 -7.03
CA TYR A 69 1.75 -7.78 -7.31
C TYR A 69 2.26 -6.35 -7.53
N SER A 70 1.66 -5.64 -8.48
CA SER A 70 2.00 -4.25 -8.71
C SER A 70 1.32 -3.37 -7.66
N LEU A 71 1.96 -2.25 -7.30
CA LEU A 71 1.33 -1.21 -6.48
C LEU A 71 0.45 -0.25 -7.31
N ASN A 72 0.36 -0.47 -8.63
CA ASN A 72 -0.59 0.22 -9.50
C ASN A 72 -1.96 -0.48 -9.49
N PHE A 73 -2.78 -0.15 -8.48
CA PHE A 73 -4.12 -0.71 -8.30
C PHE A 73 -5.08 -0.51 -9.48
N ASP A 74 -4.91 0.56 -10.27
CA ASP A 74 -5.79 0.84 -11.42
C ASP A 74 -5.66 -0.18 -12.56
N GLN A 75 -4.51 -0.87 -12.65
CA GLN A 75 -4.28 -1.94 -13.62
C GLN A 75 -4.58 -3.34 -13.05
N ASP A 76 -4.68 -3.45 -11.73
CA ASP A 76 -4.72 -4.72 -10.99
C ASP A 76 -6.08 -5.05 -10.36
N LEU A 77 -7.16 -4.37 -10.74
CA LEU A 77 -8.50 -4.76 -10.28
C LEU A 77 -8.90 -6.17 -10.76
N SER A 78 -8.39 -6.62 -11.92
CA SER A 78 -8.51 -8.02 -12.37
C SER A 78 -7.70 -8.99 -11.52
N LEU A 79 -6.64 -8.50 -10.87
CA LEU A 79 -5.83 -9.28 -9.94
C LEU A 79 -6.56 -9.52 -8.62
N LEU A 80 -7.53 -8.67 -8.26
CA LEU A 80 -8.46 -8.95 -7.16
C LEU A 80 -9.30 -10.21 -7.39
N ASP A 81 -9.57 -10.57 -8.65
CA ASP A 81 -10.28 -11.82 -8.98
C ASP A 81 -9.42 -13.07 -8.72
N ASN A 82 -8.09 -12.93 -8.70
CA ASN A 82 -7.15 -14.02 -8.38
C ASN A 82 -7.02 -14.24 -6.86
N PHE A 83 -7.39 -13.25 -6.06
CA PHE A 83 -7.48 -13.41 -4.63
C PHE A 83 -8.85 -13.99 -4.26
N LEU A 84 -8.90 -14.89 -3.29
CA LEU A 84 -10.15 -15.46 -2.75
C LEU A 84 -10.92 -14.43 -1.89
N LEU A 85 -11.12 -13.23 -2.43
CA LEU A 85 -11.83 -12.13 -1.82
C LEU A 85 -13.33 -12.25 -2.10
N THR A 86 -14.13 -11.92 -1.10
CA THR A 86 -15.58 -11.82 -1.23
C THR A 86 -15.96 -10.53 -1.98
N LYS A 87 -17.20 -10.47 -2.48
CA LYS A 87 -17.72 -9.26 -3.13
C LYS A 87 -17.66 -8.04 -2.21
N ASP A 88 -17.96 -8.22 -0.92
CA ASP A 88 -17.94 -7.14 0.06
C ASP A 88 -16.51 -6.64 0.30
N GLU A 89 -15.53 -7.54 0.34
CA GLU A 89 -14.13 -7.16 0.46
C GLU A 89 -13.65 -6.37 -0.76
N ILE A 90 -14.06 -6.75 -1.97
CA ILE A 90 -13.74 -6.00 -3.19
C ILE A 90 -14.38 -4.61 -3.15
N ILE A 91 -15.63 -4.48 -2.68
CA ILE A 91 -16.30 -3.19 -2.48
C ILE A 91 -15.51 -2.32 -1.50
N ASN A 92 -15.08 -2.89 -0.37
CA ASN A 92 -14.33 -2.19 0.65
C ASN A 92 -12.91 -1.80 0.18
N ILE A 93 -12.23 -2.62 -0.62
CA ILE A 93 -10.95 -2.25 -1.25
C ILE A 93 -11.15 -1.05 -2.19
N LYS A 94 -12.20 -1.06 -3.02
CA LYS A 94 -12.55 0.09 -3.87
C LYS A 94 -12.92 1.32 -3.03
N GLY A 95 -13.58 1.12 -1.89
CA GLY A 95 -13.85 2.16 -0.90
C GLY A 95 -12.59 2.81 -0.36
N PHE A 96 -11.56 2.01 -0.06
CA PHE A 96 -10.26 2.52 0.36
C PHE A 96 -9.62 3.42 -0.70
N LEU A 97 -9.65 3.02 -1.98
CA LEU A 97 -9.11 3.84 -3.07
C LEU A 97 -9.85 5.19 -3.20
N ARG A 98 -11.18 5.18 -3.08
CA ARG A 98 -11.98 6.42 -3.05
C ARG A 98 -11.62 7.30 -1.85
N TYR A 99 -11.48 6.70 -0.66
CA TYR A 99 -11.03 7.41 0.54
C TYR A 99 -9.67 8.08 0.33
N VAL A 100 -8.70 7.38 -0.26
CA VAL A 100 -7.38 7.95 -0.55
C VAL A 100 -7.51 9.11 -1.54
N ARG A 101 -8.29 8.95 -2.61
CA ARG A 101 -8.52 10.03 -3.59
C ARG A 101 -9.09 11.28 -2.92
N ALA A 102 -10.08 11.13 -2.05
CA ALA A 102 -10.63 12.26 -1.32
C ALA A 102 -9.63 12.85 -0.33
N ALA A 103 -8.98 12.03 0.48
CA ALA A 103 -8.06 12.46 1.53
C ALA A 103 -6.86 13.26 1.01
N TYR A 104 -6.36 12.92 -0.18
CA TYR A 104 -5.10 13.47 -0.70
C TYR A 104 -5.23 14.22 -2.04
N ASP A 105 -6.40 14.21 -2.67
CA ASP A 105 -6.65 14.67 -4.04
C ASP A 105 -5.66 14.07 -5.07
N LEU A 106 -5.33 12.80 -4.89
CA LEU A 106 -4.34 12.06 -5.68
C LEU A 106 -4.76 10.62 -5.85
N GLU A 107 -4.34 10.01 -6.95
CA GLU A 107 -4.45 8.56 -7.10
C GLU A 107 -3.55 7.83 -6.09
N PHE A 108 -3.97 6.63 -5.70
CA PHE A 108 -3.27 5.86 -4.67
C PHE A 108 -1.77 5.70 -4.96
N HIS A 109 -1.41 5.34 -6.20
CA HIS A 109 -0.01 5.20 -6.60
C HIS A 109 0.79 6.51 -6.47
N GLN A 110 0.16 7.66 -6.71
CA GLN A 110 0.78 8.98 -6.56
C GLN A 110 0.97 9.33 -5.09
N VAL A 111 0.04 8.92 -4.22
CA VAL A 111 0.18 9.10 -2.77
C VAL A 111 1.41 8.35 -2.28
N LEU A 112 1.65 7.12 -2.74
CA LEU A 112 2.82 6.35 -2.31
C LEU A 112 4.17 7.01 -2.66
N LEU A 113 4.21 7.90 -3.65
CA LEU A 113 5.42 8.62 -4.07
C LEU A 113 5.76 9.84 -3.20
N ARG A 114 4.82 10.33 -2.37
CA ARG A 114 5.05 11.52 -1.53
C ARG A 114 5.86 11.19 -0.27
N PRO A 115 6.42 12.16 0.46
CA PRO A 115 6.97 11.91 1.80
C PRO A 115 5.90 11.35 2.75
N MET A 116 6.31 10.51 3.69
CA MET A 116 5.39 9.95 4.70
C MET A 116 4.90 11.06 5.64
N PRO A 117 3.58 11.20 5.87
CA PRO A 117 3.07 12.16 6.83
C PRO A 117 3.53 11.77 8.24
N ALA A 118 3.79 12.78 9.09
CA ALA A 118 4.24 12.56 10.47
C ALA A 118 3.21 11.81 11.34
N ARG A 119 1.95 11.74 10.89
CA ARG A 119 0.86 11.03 11.56
C ARG A 119 0.11 10.17 10.57
N CYS A 120 -0.32 9.00 11.04
CA CYS A 120 -1.20 8.15 10.28
C CYS A 120 -2.59 8.77 10.20
N PRO A 121 -3.21 8.82 9.00
CA PRO A 121 -4.61 9.18 8.87
C PRO A 121 -5.49 8.13 9.55
N THR A 122 -6.47 8.59 10.32
CA THR A 122 -7.51 7.73 10.90
C THR A 122 -8.78 7.85 10.07
N TYR A 123 -9.34 6.73 9.64
CA TYR A 123 -10.62 6.70 8.93
C TYR A 123 -11.77 6.57 9.92
N ARG A 124 -12.81 7.41 9.79
CA ARG A 124 -14.03 7.34 10.63
C ARG A 124 -15.33 7.17 9.82
N GLY A 125 -15.27 7.03 8.49
CA GLY A 125 -16.45 6.85 7.64
C GLY A 125 -16.91 5.38 7.55
N LYS A 126 -18.09 5.13 6.97
CA LYS A 126 -18.46 3.78 6.48
C LYS A 126 -17.91 3.58 5.06
N PRO A 127 -17.73 2.34 4.58
CA PRO A 127 -17.21 2.06 3.23
C PRO A 127 -18.03 2.67 2.08
N ASP A 128 -19.30 3.00 2.38
CA ASP A 128 -20.30 3.56 1.46
C ASP A 128 -20.50 5.08 1.64
N ASP A 129 -19.94 5.66 2.70
CA ASP A 129 -20.08 7.10 2.96
C ASP A 129 -19.12 7.86 2.04
N GLU A 130 -19.60 8.93 1.40
CA GLU A 130 -18.68 9.91 0.82
C GLU A 130 -17.78 10.44 1.95
N PRO A 131 -16.45 10.46 1.77
CA PRO A 131 -15.54 10.90 2.81
C PRO A 131 -15.77 12.38 3.11
N GLU A 132 -16.38 12.66 4.27
CA GLU A 132 -16.38 14.00 4.86
C GLU A 132 -14.95 14.35 5.27
N LEU A 133 -14.25 15.04 4.38
CA LEU A 133 -13.01 15.76 4.68
C LEU A 133 -13.33 16.85 5.71
N MET A 134 -12.93 16.64 6.97
CA MET A 134 -12.88 17.75 7.91
C MET A 134 -11.68 18.63 7.56
N ASP A 135 -11.98 19.82 7.03
CA ASP A 135 -11.06 20.93 6.87
C ASP A 135 -10.36 21.19 8.21
N GLU A 136 -9.02 21.20 8.22
CA GLU A 136 -8.25 21.57 9.41
C GLU A 136 -8.48 23.06 9.70
N GLY A 137 -9.59 23.34 10.37
CA GLY A 137 -10.04 24.66 10.74
C GLY A 137 -9.02 25.36 11.65
N GLN A 138 -8.34 26.35 11.07
CA GLN A 138 -8.01 27.64 11.66
C GLN A 138 -7.56 27.63 13.12
N VAL A 139 -6.24 27.75 13.33
CA VAL A 139 -5.70 28.37 14.55
C VAL A 139 -6.15 29.83 14.59
N LYS A 140 -7.34 30.08 15.16
CA LYS A 140 -7.74 31.43 15.57
C LYS A 140 -6.90 31.80 16.79
N GLY A 141 -5.96 32.71 16.56
CA GLY A 141 -5.30 33.45 17.61
C GLY A 141 -6.34 34.13 18.50
N GLY A 142 -6.36 33.73 19.78
CA GLY A 142 -7.07 34.41 20.84
C GLY A 142 -6.05 34.84 21.88
N ARG A 143 -5.58 36.09 21.78
CA ARG A 143 -5.05 36.84 22.93
C ARG A 143 -6.12 36.84 24.01
N ASN A 144 -5.80 36.39 25.21
CA ASN A 144 -6.47 36.86 26.41
C ASN A 144 -5.42 37.49 27.33
N THR A 145 -5.65 38.80 27.52
CA THR A 145 -5.31 39.69 28.65
C THR A 145 -4.49 39.14 29.79
#